data_AF-A0A1G0P8C2-F1
#
_entry.id   AF-A0A1G0P8C2-F1
#
_cell.length_a   1.000
_cell.length_b   1.000
_cell.length_c   1.000
_cell.angle_alpha   90.00
_cell.angle_beta   90.00
_cell.angle_gamma   90.00
#
_symmetry.space_group_name_H-M   'P 1'
#
loop_
_entity.id
_entity.type
_entity.pdbx_description
1 polymer ?
#
loop_
_entity_poly.entity_id
_entity_poly.type
_entity_poly.pdbx_seq_one_letter_code
_entity_poly.pdbx_strand_id
1 'polypeptide(L)'
;MWSIAIFFIISIFHNQIVYSLDNLRRHSTEAKNVFQLEVTEDDLKQETIKMEKNNLTEYSDYVINNSKQLIPQVINLTHHSSMPHIFASFLFGIFIWRWEIFQRLHEYRPFLRSWLIFCGLFGLIGNIGAIILEWSGLAKAHPLETSILQTIGDSLLAVCYISGIALVSLSAFWTKLIKLLIPAGRMGLTNYLLQSVIMSFVFLSYGLNLKDKLNILECLVIVIMSTVVQIIFSTWWFQRFKYGPVEWVWRLLTYGRWLSIRNR
;
A
#
# COMPACT_ATOMS: atom_id res chain seq x y z
N MET A 1 -8.35 10.09 -5.62
CA MET A 1 -8.67 8.73 -6.11
C MET A 1 -7.57 7.71 -5.83
N TRP A 2 -6.28 8.04 -5.98
CA TRP A 2 -5.15 7.16 -5.60
C TRP A 2 -5.06 6.83 -4.10
N SER A 3 -5.63 7.68 -3.24
CA SER A 3 -5.64 7.50 -1.79
C SER A 3 -6.52 6.33 -1.34
N ILE A 4 -7.63 6.07 -2.03
CA ILE A 4 -8.55 4.96 -1.69
C ILE A 4 -7.88 3.62 -2.02
N ALA A 5 -7.16 3.55 -3.14
CA ALA A 5 -6.36 2.40 -3.55
C ALA A 5 -5.23 2.07 -2.58
N ILE A 6 -4.46 3.08 -2.17
CA ILE A 6 -3.40 2.95 -1.17
C ILE A 6 -4.00 2.57 0.19
N PHE A 7 -5.16 3.14 0.54
CA PHE A 7 -5.87 2.81 1.77
C PHE A 7 -6.40 1.37 1.77
N PHE A 8 -6.87 0.85 0.63
CA PHE A 8 -7.24 -0.56 0.48
C PHE A 8 -6.04 -1.48 0.66
N ILE A 9 -4.87 -1.11 0.12
CA ILE A 9 -3.63 -1.90 0.30
C ILE A 9 -3.15 -1.83 1.76
N ILE A 10 -3.13 -0.64 2.37
CA ILE A 10 -2.79 -0.48 3.80
C ILE A 10 -3.80 -1.22 4.67
N SER A 11 -5.10 -1.19 4.34
CA SER A 11 -6.13 -1.90 5.08
C SER A 11 -6.01 -3.41 4.93
N ILE A 12 -5.69 -3.92 3.72
CA ILE A 12 -5.46 -5.36 3.49
C ILE A 12 -4.18 -5.82 4.21
N PHE A 13 -3.09 -5.06 4.13
CA PHE A 13 -1.83 -5.38 4.83
C PHE A 13 -1.94 -5.22 6.35
N HIS A 14 -2.64 -4.20 6.84
CA HIS A 14 -2.91 -4.00 8.27
C HIS A 14 -3.78 -5.15 8.79
N ASN A 15 -4.80 -5.57 8.04
CA ASN A 15 -5.64 -6.70 8.42
C ASN A 15 -4.87 -8.03 8.35
N GLN A 16 -3.93 -8.20 7.42
CA GLN A 16 -3.01 -9.35 7.40
C GLN A 16 -2.00 -9.33 8.55
N ILE A 17 -1.48 -8.17 8.95
CA ILE A 17 -0.55 -8.04 10.10
C ILE A 17 -1.30 -8.31 11.40
N VAL A 18 -2.49 -7.72 11.58
CA VAL A 18 -3.34 -7.96 12.75
C VAL A 18 -3.78 -9.42 12.80
N TYR A 19 -4.16 -10.03 11.67
CA TYR A 19 -4.50 -11.44 11.61
C TYR A 19 -3.29 -12.35 11.86
N SER A 20 -2.10 -11.99 11.38
CA SER A 20 -0.86 -12.75 11.64
C SER A 20 -0.42 -12.62 13.11
N LEU A 21 -0.56 -11.45 13.72
CA LEU A 21 -0.34 -11.23 15.16
C LEU A 21 -1.38 -11.98 16.00
N ASP A 22 -2.63 -12.04 15.56
CA ASP A 22 -3.68 -12.80 16.23
C ASP A 22 -3.49 -14.32 16.04
N ASN A 23 -2.95 -14.75 14.91
CA ASN A 23 -2.60 -16.15 14.66
C ASN A 23 -1.36 -16.59 15.47
N LEU A 24 -0.37 -15.71 15.61
CA LEU A 24 0.77 -15.89 16.53
C LEU A 24 0.31 -15.90 18.00
N ARG A 25 -0.68 -15.09 18.36
CA ARG A 25 -1.34 -15.08 19.68
C ARG A 25 -2.17 -16.34 19.94
N ARG A 26 -2.74 -16.97 18.90
CA ARG A 26 -3.47 -18.24 18.99
C ARG A 26 -2.57 -19.47 19.04
N HIS A 27 -1.38 -19.41 18.42
CA HIS A 27 -0.41 -20.52 18.43
C HIS A 27 0.57 -20.48 19.61
N SER A 28 0.69 -19.36 20.34
CA SER A 28 1.31 -19.35 21.68
C SER A 28 0.35 -19.95 22.71
N THR A 29 0.09 -21.24 22.57
CA THR A 29 -0.71 -22.07 23.50
C THR A 29 -0.09 -22.10 24.91
N GLU A 30 1.15 -21.61 25.08
CA GLU A 30 1.78 -21.38 26.39
C GLU A 30 1.42 -20.05 27.06
N ALA A 31 0.87 -19.06 26.34
CA ALA A 31 0.47 -17.76 26.90
C ALA A 31 -0.93 -17.78 27.53
N LYS A 32 -1.73 -18.82 27.29
CA LYS A 32 -3.07 -19.00 27.89
C LYS A 32 -3.05 -19.21 29.40
N ASN A 33 -1.94 -19.68 29.97
CA ASN A 33 -1.83 -19.93 31.41
C ASN A 33 -1.39 -18.70 32.22
N VAL A 34 -0.86 -17.67 31.57
CA VAL A 34 -0.29 -16.49 32.26
C VAL A 34 -1.28 -15.33 32.35
N PHE A 35 -2.23 -15.22 31.42
CA PHE A 35 -3.20 -14.14 31.42
C PHE A 35 -4.62 -14.71 31.44
N GLN A 36 -5.21 -14.77 32.64
CA GLN A 36 -6.64 -14.98 32.89
C GLN A 36 -7.47 -13.88 32.20
N LEU A 37 -7.62 -13.95 30.88
CA LEU A 37 -8.61 -13.20 30.12
C LEU A 37 -9.66 -14.19 29.66
N GLU A 38 -10.72 -14.23 30.45
CA GLU A 38 -11.92 -15.03 30.27
C GLU A 38 -12.71 -14.47 29.07
N VAL A 39 -12.35 -14.89 27.86
CA VAL A 39 -13.28 -14.85 26.72
C VAL A 39 -14.00 -16.19 26.75
N THR A 40 -15.17 -16.18 27.38
CA THR A 40 -15.99 -17.35 27.63
C THR A 40 -16.44 -17.96 26.30
N GLU A 41 -16.39 -19.29 26.20
CA GLU A 41 -16.77 -20.10 25.03
C GLU A 41 -18.21 -19.81 24.53
N ASP A 42 -19.03 -19.16 25.36
CA ASP A 42 -20.37 -18.71 25.07
C ASP A 42 -20.44 -17.48 24.14
N ASP A 43 -19.45 -16.59 24.12
CA ASP A 43 -19.45 -15.41 23.25
C ASP A 43 -19.23 -15.80 21.77
N LEU A 44 -18.36 -16.78 21.53
CA LEU A 44 -18.13 -17.35 20.19
C LEU A 44 -19.33 -18.17 19.71
N LYS A 45 -20.04 -18.84 20.63
CA LYS A 45 -21.31 -19.54 20.31
C LYS A 45 -22.42 -18.55 20.00
N GLN A 46 -22.53 -17.42 20.70
CA GLN A 46 -23.50 -16.36 20.40
C GLN A 46 -23.27 -15.72 19.03
N GLU A 47 -22.01 -15.52 18.63
CA GLU A 47 -21.67 -15.03 17.28
C GLU A 47 -21.98 -16.06 16.19
N THR A 48 -21.69 -17.34 16.43
CA THR A 48 -21.99 -18.44 15.50
C THR A 48 -23.51 -18.68 15.38
N ILE A 49 -24.26 -18.57 16.47
CA ILE A 49 -25.72 -18.66 16.49
C ILE A 49 -26.35 -17.44 15.80
N LYS A 50 -25.74 -16.24 15.87
CA LYS A 50 -26.16 -15.09 15.05
C LYS A 50 -25.95 -15.32 13.55
N MET A 51 -24.92 -16.06 13.16
CA MET A 51 -24.67 -16.45 11.76
C MET A 51 -25.72 -17.47 11.28
N GLU A 52 -26.12 -18.42 12.12
CA GLU A 52 -27.05 -19.50 11.77
C GLU A 52 -28.53 -19.04 11.79
N LYS A 53 -28.91 -18.18 12.74
CA LYS A 53 -30.30 -17.70 12.89
C LYS A 53 -30.74 -16.72 11.81
N ASN A 54 -29.80 -16.17 11.04
CA ASN A 54 -30.08 -15.17 10.01
C ASN A 54 -30.14 -15.72 8.58
N ASN A 55 -30.23 -17.04 8.34
CA ASN A 55 -30.42 -17.63 7.00
C ASN A 55 -29.62 -16.90 5.89
N LEU A 56 -28.35 -16.56 6.16
CA LEU A 56 -27.51 -15.78 5.25
C LEU A 56 -26.94 -16.70 4.18
N THR A 57 -27.81 -17.24 3.32
CA THR A 57 -27.44 -17.98 2.11
C THR A 57 -26.84 -17.08 1.03
N GLU A 58 -26.73 -15.77 1.25
CA GLU A 58 -26.24 -14.85 0.24
C GLU A 58 -25.21 -13.87 0.85
N TYR A 59 -23.94 -14.06 0.47
CA TYR A 59 -22.81 -13.17 0.79
C TYR A 59 -23.09 -11.69 0.43
N SER A 60 -24.05 -11.44 -0.47
CA SER A 60 -24.60 -10.13 -0.83
C SER A 60 -25.12 -9.35 0.38
N ASP A 61 -25.88 -9.98 1.27
CA ASP A 61 -26.53 -9.29 2.40
C ASP A 61 -25.53 -8.88 3.49
N TYR A 62 -24.49 -9.68 3.70
CA TYR A 62 -23.36 -9.33 4.57
C TYR A 62 -22.58 -8.12 4.03
N VAL A 63 -22.29 -8.10 2.73
CA VAL A 63 -21.61 -6.97 2.08
C VAL A 63 -22.48 -5.71 2.11
N ILE A 64 -23.79 -5.83 1.87
CA ILE A 64 -24.72 -4.69 1.88
C ILE A 64 -24.83 -4.10 3.30
N ASN A 65 -25.00 -4.93 4.33
CA ASN A 65 -25.08 -4.43 5.70
C ASN A 65 -23.75 -3.85 6.21
N ASN A 66 -22.61 -4.48 5.91
CA ASN A 66 -21.31 -3.91 6.25
C ASN A 66 -21.00 -2.65 5.43
N SER A 67 -21.45 -2.54 4.18
CA SER A 67 -21.21 -1.35 3.36
C SER A 67 -21.81 -0.10 3.99
N LYS A 68 -22.99 -0.21 4.61
CA LYS A 68 -23.64 0.92 5.30
C LYS A 68 -22.86 1.43 6.51
N GLN A 69 -22.09 0.56 7.18
CA GLN A 69 -21.21 0.96 8.30
C GLN A 69 -19.81 1.38 7.84
N LEU A 70 -19.28 0.76 6.79
CA LEU A 70 -17.95 1.04 6.23
C LEU A 70 -17.92 2.37 5.46
N ILE A 71 -18.98 2.73 4.73
CA ILE A 71 -19.00 3.94 3.91
C ILE A 71 -18.76 5.21 4.75
N PRO A 72 -19.45 5.45 5.88
CA PRO A 72 -19.19 6.61 6.74
C PRO A 72 -17.78 6.61 7.35
N GLN A 73 -17.24 5.46 7.72
CA GLN A 73 -15.89 5.33 8.27
C GLN A 73 -14.82 5.64 7.22
N VAL A 74 -14.97 5.09 6.01
CA VAL A 74 -14.10 5.38 4.86
C VAL A 74 -14.14 6.86 4.51
N ILE A 75 -15.34 7.46 4.47
CA ILE A 75 -15.50 8.90 4.21
C ILE A 75 -14.81 9.73 5.31
N ASN A 76 -15.01 9.41 6.59
CA ASN A 76 -14.38 10.14 7.70
C ASN A 76 -12.84 10.02 7.70
N LEU A 77 -12.29 8.84 7.41
CA LEU A 77 -10.85 8.60 7.24
C LEU A 77 -10.26 9.37 6.06
N THR A 78 -11.06 9.57 4.99
CA THR A 78 -10.60 10.25 3.77
C THR A 78 -10.68 11.78 3.90
N HIS A 79 -11.55 12.32 4.75
CA HIS A 79 -11.84 13.75 4.84
C HIS A 79 -10.98 14.55 5.84
N HIS A 80 -10.45 13.95 6.91
CA HIS A 80 -9.98 14.75 8.05
C HIS A 80 -8.47 15.07 8.12
N SER A 81 -7.58 14.43 7.33
CA SER A 81 -6.13 14.67 7.55
C SER A 81 -5.20 14.46 6.35
N SER A 82 -5.54 13.63 5.36
CA SER A 82 -4.55 13.23 4.33
C SER A 82 -4.53 14.10 3.06
N MET A 83 -5.65 14.74 2.71
CA MET A 83 -5.77 15.45 1.42
C MET A 83 -4.80 16.65 1.28
N PRO A 84 -4.68 17.56 2.28
CA PRO A 84 -3.75 18.68 2.16
C PRO A 84 -2.30 18.22 2.04
N HIS A 85 -1.93 17.17 2.78
CA HIS A 85 -0.57 16.61 2.74
C HIS A 85 -0.25 16.01 1.36
N ILE A 86 -1.14 15.20 0.78
CA ILE A 86 -0.93 14.62 -0.56
C ILE A 86 -0.78 15.72 -1.61
N PHE A 87 -1.63 16.75 -1.52
CA PHE A 87 -1.54 17.90 -2.41
C PHE A 87 -0.21 18.65 -2.24
N ALA A 88 0.23 18.86 -0.99
CA ALA A 88 1.52 19.47 -0.69
C ALA A 88 2.69 18.63 -1.25
N SER A 89 2.65 17.30 -1.14
CA SER A 89 3.66 16.42 -1.74
C SER A 89 3.69 16.52 -3.27
N PHE A 90 2.52 16.64 -3.91
CA PHE A 90 2.42 16.88 -5.36
C PHE A 90 3.05 18.21 -5.76
N LEU A 91 2.74 19.29 -5.03
CA LEU A 91 3.32 20.62 -5.27
C LEU A 91 4.83 20.60 -5.05
N PHE A 92 5.31 19.92 -4.01
CA PHE A 92 6.73 19.76 -3.72
C PHE A 92 7.45 19.03 -4.86
N GLY A 93 6.84 17.96 -5.40
CA GLY A 93 7.36 17.28 -6.58
C GLY A 93 7.46 18.18 -7.82
N ILE A 94 6.42 18.99 -8.08
CA ILE A 94 6.41 19.97 -9.18
C ILE A 94 7.50 21.02 -8.98
N PHE A 95 7.68 21.49 -7.74
CA PHE A 95 8.70 22.47 -7.39
C PHE A 95 10.12 21.95 -7.65
N ILE A 96 10.43 20.72 -7.21
CA ILE A 96 11.72 20.07 -7.48
C ILE A 96 11.94 19.91 -8.99
N TRP A 97 10.90 19.54 -9.73
CA TRP A 97 10.96 19.39 -11.18
C TRP A 97 11.23 20.73 -11.88
N ARG A 98 10.53 21.81 -11.49
CA ARG A 98 10.69 23.16 -12.07
C ARG A 98 12.06 23.78 -11.80
N TRP A 99 12.71 23.39 -10.71
CA TRP A 99 14.07 23.83 -10.39
C TRP A 99 15.18 22.96 -11.00
N GLU A 100 14.82 22.03 -11.88
CA GLU A 100 15.77 21.18 -12.62
C GLU A 100 16.73 20.40 -11.72
N ILE A 101 16.37 20.19 -10.45
CA ILE A 101 17.21 19.51 -9.46
C ILE A 101 17.55 18.09 -9.93
N PHE A 102 16.62 17.43 -10.64
CA PHE A 102 16.84 16.11 -11.23
C PHE A 102 17.90 16.11 -12.35
N GLN A 103 18.06 17.22 -13.06
CA GLN A 103 19.06 17.34 -14.14
C GLN A 103 20.47 17.60 -13.57
N ARG A 104 20.55 18.30 -12.43
CA ARG A 104 21.80 18.63 -11.71
C ARG A 104 22.06 17.71 -10.51
N LEU A 105 21.45 16.54 -10.50
CA LEU A 105 21.47 15.63 -9.35
C LEU A 105 22.89 15.20 -8.95
N HIS A 106 23.82 15.19 -9.92
CA HIS A 106 25.23 14.89 -9.70
C HIS A 106 25.92 15.89 -8.75
N GLU A 107 25.50 17.16 -8.77
CA GLU A 107 26.07 18.22 -7.92
C GLU A 107 25.70 18.01 -6.45
N TYR A 108 24.53 17.42 -6.19
CA TYR A 108 24.00 17.18 -4.84
C TYR A 108 24.37 15.80 -4.27
N ARG A 109 25.22 15.00 -4.93
CA ARG A 109 25.66 13.67 -4.46
C ARG A 109 26.08 13.63 -2.98
N PRO A 110 26.99 14.49 -2.48
CA PRO A 110 27.41 14.42 -1.08
C PRO A 110 26.26 14.76 -0.12
N PHE A 111 25.42 15.74 -0.49
CA PHE A 111 24.24 16.13 0.27
C PHE A 111 23.25 14.97 0.38
N LEU A 112 22.90 14.33 -0.74
CA LEU A 112 21.99 13.18 -0.78
C LEU A 112 22.49 12.00 0.04
N ARG A 113 23.81 11.75 0.05
CA ARG A 113 24.39 10.66 0.86
C ARG A 113 24.31 10.96 2.35
N SER A 114 24.60 12.19 2.75
CA SER A 114 24.47 12.61 4.16
C SER A 114 23.02 12.52 4.63
N TRP A 115 22.08 13.00 3.81
CA TRP A 115 20.65 12.93 4.12
C TRP A 115 20.09 11.51 4.13
N LEU A 116 20.54 10.63 3.23
CA LEU A 116 20.20 9.21 3.27
C LEU A 116 20.56 8.59 4.62
N ILE A 117 21.78 8.82 5.10
CA ILE A 117 22.25 8.24 6.36
C ILE A 117 21.54 8.90 7.55
N PHE A 118 21.50 10.24 7.59
CA PHE A 118 20.89 10.97 8.69
C PHE A 118 19.39 10.66 8.81
N CYS A 119 18.62 10.89 7.75
CA CYS A 119 17.19 10.63 7.78
C CYS A 119 16.87 9.14 7.90
N GLY A 120 17.73 8.25 7.36
CA GLY A 120 17.59 6.81 7.55
C GLY A 120 17.75 6.40 9.00
N LEU A 121 18.82 6.85 9.67
CA LEU A 121 19.07 6.52 11.07
C LEU A 121 17.99 7.11 11.99
N PHE A 122 17.74 8.42 11.90
CA PHE A 122 16.75 9.07 12.76
C PHE A 122 15.31 8.62 12.44
N GLY A 123 15.01 8.36 11.17
CA GLY A 123 13.71 7.81 10.77
C GLY A 123 13.47 6.41 11.31
N LEU A 124 14.47 5.52 11.26
CA LEU A 124 14.39 4.19 11.85
C LEU A 124 14.28 4.23 13.37
N ILE A 125 15.07 5.07 14.04
CA ILE A 125 15.01 5.22 15.50
C ILE A 125 13.61 5.70 15.94
N GLY A 126 13.06 6.72 15.25
CA GLY A 126 11.72 7.23 15.55
C GLY A 126 10.64 6.16 15.37
N ASN A 127 10.69 5.41 14.26
CA ASN A 127 9.71 4.35 13.99
C ASN A 127 9.83 3.15 14.93
N ILE A 128 11.06 2.69 15.22
CA ILE A 128 11.29 1.61 16.19
C ILE A 128 10.81 2.06 17.58
N GLY A 129 11.09 3.30 17.98
CA GLY A 129 10.60 3.88 19.23
C GLY A 129 9.07 3.91 19.31
N ALA A 130 8.40 4.31 18.23
CA ALA A 130 6.93 4.29 18.15
C ALA A 130 6.37 2.87 18.30
N ILE A 131 6.97 1.88 17.62
CA ILE A 131 6.56 0.46 17.72
C ILE A 131 6.75 -0.06 19.16
N ILE A 132 7.86 0.28 19.81
CA ILE A 132 8.10 -0.13 21.22
C ILE A 132 7.06 0.49 22.16
N LEU A 133 6.70 1.76 21.96
CA LEU A 133 5.65 2.43 22.74
C LEU A 133 4.27 1.81 22.52
N GLU A 134 3.99 1.37 21.30
CA GLU A 134 2.77 0.65 20.96
C GLU A 134 2.72 -0.73 21.64
N TRP A 135 3.82 -1.48 21.57
CA TRP A 135 3.93 -2.82 22.15
C TRP A 135 3.91 -2.82 23.69
N SER A 136 4.45 -1.78 24.31
CA SER A 136 4.42 -1.60 25.76
C SER A 136 3.05 -1.16 26.30
N GLY A 137 2.08 -0.85 25.43
CA GLY A 137 0.76 -0.34 25.82
C GLY A 137 0.75 1.13 26.24
N LEU A 138 1.92 1.76 26.36
CA LEU A 138 2.09 3.18 26.72
C LEU A 138 1.60 4.13 25.64
N ALA A 139 1.47 3.67 24.39
CA ALA A 139 0.92 4.47 23.30
C ALA A 139 -0.51 4.97 23.57
N LYS A 140 -1.32 4.20 24.31
CA LYS A 140 -2.68 4.62 24.69
C LYS A 140 -2.67 5.69 25.78
N ALA A 141 -1.64 5.71 26.62
CA ALA A 141 -1.45 6.72 27.66
C ALA A 141 -0.92 8.05 27.09
N HIS A 142 -0.08 7.99 26.07
CA HIS A 142 0.53 9.17 25.42
C HIS A 142 0.25 9.18 23.89
N PRO A 143 -1.01 9.35 23.46
CA PRO A 143 -1.39 9.25 22.05
C PRO A 143 -0.80 10.37 21.18
N LEU A 144 -0.59 11.57 21.73
CA LEU A 144 -0.03 12.69 20.99
C LEU A 144 1.47 12.49 20.71
N GLU A 145 2.22 12.09 21.73
CA GLU A 145 3.68 11.90 21.64
C GLU A 145 4.04 10.77 20.67
N THR A 146 3.29 9.66 20.73
CA THR A 146 3.45 8.54 19.80
C THR A 146 3.10 8.93 18.37
N SER A 147 2.01 9.67 18.15
CA SER A 147 1.62 10.14 16.83
C SER A 147 2.66 11.10 16.21
N ILE A 148 3.21 12.02 17.01
CA ILE A 148 4.27 12.94 16.57
C ILE A 148 5.54 12.17 16.21
N LEU A 149 5.96 11.24 17.06
CA LEU A 149 7.16 10.44 16.85
C LEU A 149 7.05 9.61 15.56
N GLN A 150 5.90 8.97 15.35
CA GLN A 150 5.63 8.19 14.14
C GLN A 150 5.59 9.07 12.89
N THR A 151 4.87 10.20 12.93
CA THR A 151 4.78 11.13 11.79
C THR A 151 6.15 11.68 11.36
N ILE A 152 6.99 12.04 12.34
CA ILE A 152 8.35 12.51 12.08
C ILE A 152 9.21 11.37 11.53
N GLY A 153 9.12 10.18 12.14
CA GLY A 153 9.83 8.98 11.68
C GLY A 153 9.52 8.65 10.21
N ASP A 154 8.24 8.66 9.85
CA ASP A 154 7.74 8.37 8.50
C ASP A 154 8.21 9.42 7.49
N SER A 155 8.16 10.68 7.87
CA SER A 155 8.63 11.79 7.03
C SER A 155 10.14 11.70 6.77
N LEU A 156 10.93 11.35 7.79
CA LEU A 156 12.37 11.14 7.65
C LEU A 156 12.69 9.93 6.77
N LEU A 157 11.98 8.81 6.96
CA LEU A 157 12.13 7.64 6.09
C LEU A 157 11.75 7.96 4.63
N ALA A 158 10.72 8.77 4.40
CA ALA A 158 10.36 9.22 3.06
C ALA A 158 11.51 9.99 2.39
N VAL A 159 12.15 10.92 3.12
CA VAL A 159 13.33 11.65 2.62
C VAL A 159 14.52 10.72 2.40
N CYS A 160 14.72 9.72 3.27
CA CYS A 160 15.72 8.67 3.07
C CYS A 160 15.46 7.91 1.76
N TYR A 161 14.23 7.45 1.50
CA TYR A 161 13.88 6.76 0.27
C TYR A 161 14.07 7.63 -0.97
N ILE A 162 13.64 8.89 -0.95
CA ILE A 162 13.86 9.83 -2.05
C ILE A 162 15.36 10.00 -2.33
N SER A 163 16.17 10.19 -1.28
CA SER A 163 17.62 10.35 -1.39
C SER A 163 18.28 9.08 -1.94
N GLY A 164 17.82 7.90 -1.52
CA GLY A 164 18.27 6.61 -2.02
C GLY A 164 17.96 6.41 -3.49
N ILE A 165 16.71 6.63 -3.89
CA ILE A 165 16.27 6.55 -5.30
C ILE A 165 17.07 7.53 -6.17
N ALA A 166 17.28 8.76 -5.68
CA ALA A 166 18.10 9.76 -6.36
C ALA A 166 19.54 9.28 -6.57
N LEU A 167 20.20 8.74 -5.54
CA LEU A 167 21.56 8.19 -5.65
C LEU A 167 21.64 6.96 -6.56
N VAL A 168 20.65 6.08 -6.49
CA VAL A 168 20.54 4.90 -7.36
C VAL A 168 20.41 5.31 -8.81
N SER A 169 19.65 6.38 -9.11
CA SER A 169 19.49 6.90 -10.47
C SER A 169 20.78 7.47 -11.08
N LEU A 170 21.77 7.79 -10.24
CA LEU A 170 23.10 8.26 -10.66
C LEU A 170 24.08 7.12 -10.97
N SER A 171 23.69 5.86 -10.76
CA SER A 171 24.52 4.68 -11.03
C SER A 171 24.17 4.04 -12.37
N ALA A 172 25.18 3.82 -13.22
CA ALA A 172 24.98 3.28 -14.57
C ALA A 172 24.32 1.90 -14.59
N PHE A 173 24.61 1.04 -13.60
CA PHE A 173 24.01 -0.28 -13.48
C PHE A 173 22.52 -0.19 -13.17
N TRP A 174 22.17 0.56 -12.13
CA TRP A 174 20.79 0.71 -11.69
C TRP A 174 19.93 1.44 -12.70
N THR A 175 20.49 2.40 -13.44
CA THR A 175 19.80 3.07 -14.54
C THR A 175 19.38 2.10 -15.64
N LYS A 176 20.15 1.03 -15.91
CA LYS A 176 19.72 -0.03 -16.85
C LYS A 176 18.51 -0.80 -16.31
N LEU A 177 18.52 -1.14 -15.02
CA LEU A 177 17.41 -1.86 -14.40
C LEU A 177 16.14 -1.02 -14.31
N ILE A 178 16.27 0.25 -13.91
CA ILE A 178 15.16 1.21 -13.88
C ILE A 178 14.56 1.38 -15.28
N LYS A 179 15.38 1.39 -16.34
CA LYS A 179 14.88 1.47 -17.73
C LYS A 179 13.95 0.32 -18.10
N LEU A 180 14.13 -0.87 -17.53
CA LEU A 180 13.22 -2.00 -17.73
C LEU A 180 11.85 -1.78 -17.07
N LEU A 181 11.80 -0.95 -16.02
CA LEU A 181 10.57 -0.62 -15.28
C LEU A 181 9.83 0.59 -15.86
N ILE A 182 10.46 1.39 -16.73
CA ILE A 182 9.84 2.58 -17.35
C ILE A 182 8.51 2.24 -18.05
N PRO A 183 8.41 1.20 -18.89
CA PRO A 183 7.14 0.82 -19.51
C PRO A 183 6.05 0.53 -18.48
N ALA A 184 6.37 -0.22 -17.42
CA ALA A 184 5.42 -0.53 -16.36
C ALA A 184 4.97 0.74 -15.60
N GLY A 185 5.87 1.67 -15.34
CA GLY A 185 5.55 2.96 -14.71
C GLY A 185 4.65 3.85 -15.58
N ARG A 186 4.85 3.85 -16.90
CA ARG A 186 3.99 4.58 -17.85
C ARG A 186 2.57 4.01 -17.96
N MET A 187 2.39 2.75 -17.57
CA MET A 187 1.11 2.03 -17.49
C MET A 187 0.62 1.91 -16.04
N GLY A 188 0.99 2.84 -15.15
CA GLY A 188 0.70 2.74 -13.72
C GLY A 188 -0.79 2.53 -13.39
N LEU A 189 -1.71 3.19 -14.10
CA LEU A 189 -3.15 3.04 -13.86
C LEU A 189 -3.67 1.70 -14.40
N THR A 190 -3.23 1.32 -15.61
CA THR A 190 -3.59 0.01 -16.18
C THR A 190 -3.06 -1.13 -15.30
N ASN A 191 -1.79 -1.09 -14.91
CA ASN A 191 -1.16 -2.13 -14.10
C ASN A 191 -1.77 -2.20 -12.70
N TYR A 192 -2.13 -1.06 -12.12
CA TYR A 192 -2.85 -1.03 -10.85
C TYR A 192 -4.20 -1.76 -10.93
N LEU A 193 -5.00 -1.45 -11.95
CA LEU A 193 -6.30 -2.11 -12.14
C LEU A 193 -6.13 -3.60 -12.46
N LEU A 194 -5.17 -3.93 -13.31
CA LEU A 194 -4.88 -5.32 -13.66
C LEU A 194 -4.43 -6.11 -12.44
N GLN A 195 -3.54 -5.56 -11.61
CA GLN A 195 -3.10 -6.18 -10.36
C GLN A 195 -4.28 -6.39 -9.42
N SER A 196 -5.15 -5.38 -9.28
CA SER A 196 -6.34 -5.48 -8.44
C SER A 196 -7.25 -6.60 -8.92
N VAL A 197 -7.55 -6.67 -10.22
CA VAL A 197 -8.36 -7.75 -10.81
C VAL A 197 -7.74 -9.12 -10.59
N ILE A 198 -6.42 -9.27 -10.82
CA ILE A 198 -5.71 -10.54 -10.63
C ILE A 198 -5.77 -10.96 -9.16
N MET A 199 -5.41 -10.08 -8.22
CA MET A 199 -5.41 -10.40 -6.79
C MET A 199 -6.83 -10.69 -6.29
N SER A 200 -7.81 -9.91 -6.72
CA SER A 200 -9.21 -10.15 -6.39
C SER A 200 -9.69 -11.50 -6.92
N PHE A 201 -9.34 -11.87 -8.15
CA PHE A 201 -9.67 -13.19 -8.70
C PHE A 201 -8.95 -14.34 -7.97
N VAL A 202 -7.69 -14.16 -7.59
CA VAL A 202 -6.91 -15.19 -6.88
C VAL A 202 -7.45 -15.43 -5.47
N PHE A 203 -7.72 -14.36 -4.71
CA PHE A 203 -7.98 -14.47 -3.28
C PHE A 203 -9.47 -14.46 -2.91
N LEU A 204 -10.35 -13.81 -3.69
CA LEU A 204 -11.77 -13.74 -3.30
C LEU A 204 -12.52 -15.03 -3.61
N SER A 205 -13.60 -15.23 -2.86
CA SER A 205 -14.46 -16.42 -2.92
C SER A 205 -15.10 -16.65 -4.28
N TYR A 206 -15.29 -15.61 -5.09
CA TYR A 206 -15.85 -15.73 -6.44
C TYR A 206 -14.84 -16.21 -7.51
N GLY A 207 -13.54 -16.24 -7.19
CA GLY A 207 -12.49 -16.67 -8.11
C GLY A 207 -11.87 -18.01 -7.69
N LEU A 208 -10.57 -18.02 -7.38
CA LEU A 208 -9.87 -19.23 -6.95
C LEU A 208 -10.01 -19.52 -5.45
N ASN A 209 -10.51 -18.56 -4.67
CA ASN A 209 -10.74 -18.69 -3.23
C ASN A 209 -9.51 -19.21 -2.47
N LEU A 210 -8.34 -18.62 -2.74
CA LEU A 210 -7.05 -19.04 -2.16
C LEU A 210 -6.64 -18.27 -0.90
N LYS A 211 -7.47 -17.33 -0.42
CA LYS A 211 -7.16 -16.47 0.72
C LYS A 211 -6.75 -17.22 1.99
N ASP A 212 -7.47 -18.30 2.32
CA ASP A 212 -7.26 -19.04 3.57
C ASP A 212 -6.45 -20.34 3.36
N LYS A 213 -5.96 -20.56 2.14
CA LYS A 213 -5.26 -21.80 1.74
C LYS A 213 -3.76 -21.61 1.52
N LEU A 214 -3.30 -20.37 1.48
CA LEU A 214 -1.93 -20.02 1.14
C LEU A 214 -1.21 -19.38 2.32
N ASN A 215 0.04 -19.79 2.52
CA ASN A 215 0.94 -19.17 3.46
C ASN A 215 1.52 -17.87 2.88
N ILE A 216 2.12 -17.04 3.73
CA ILE A 216 2.59 -15.69 3.34
C ILE A 216 3.64 -15.72 2.22
N LEU A 217 4.50 -16.76 2.20
CA LEU A 217 5.51 -16.95 1.16
C LEU A 217 4.88 -17.26 -0.20
N GLU A 218 3.82 -18.06 -0.22
CA GLU A 218 3.12 -18.42 -1.46
C GLU A 218 2.39 -17.21 -2.03
N CYS A 219 1.75 -16.40 -1.17
CA CYS A 219 1.17 -15.12 -1.54
C CYS A 219 2.22 -14.17 -2.15
N LEU A 220 3.40 -14.09 -1.53
CA LEU A 220 4.51 -13.27 -2.04
C LEU A 220 4.95 -13.71 -3.44
N VAL A 221 5.09 -15.02 -3.66
CA VAL A 221 5.45 -15.58 -4.97
C VAL A 221 4.42 -15.20 -6.03
N ILE A 222 3.11 -15.31 -5.73
CA ILE A 222 2.05 -14.92 -6.66
C ILE A 222 2.12 -13.42 -7.01
N VAL A 223 2.36 -12.56 -6.03
CA VAL A 223 2.50 -11.11 -6.24
C VAL A 223 3.72 -10.79 -7.10
N ILE A 224 4.86 -11.42 -6.84
CA ILE A 224 6.08 -11.22 -7.63
C ILE A 224 5.87 -11.70 -9.07
N MET A 225 5.31 -12.90 -9.24
CA MET A 225 5.05 -13.47 -10.57
C MET A 225 4.08 -12.61 -11.38
N SER A 226 2.98 -12.15 -10.78
CA SER A 226 2.04 -11.24 -11.44
C SER A 226 2.69 -9.91 -11.82
N THR A 227 3.54 -9.35 -10.96
CA THR A 227 4.30 -8.11 -11.24
C THR A 227 5.27 -8.29 -12.41
N VAL A 228 6.01 -9.39 -12.46
CA VAL A 228 6.93 -9.68 -13.57
C VAL A 228 6.18 -9.81 -14.90
N VAL A 229 5.05 -10.53 -14.90
CA VAL A 229 4.18 -10.66 -16.08
C VAL A 229 3.68 -9.29 -16.53
N GLN A 230 3.30 -8.41 -15.61
CA GLN A 230 2.87 -7.04 -15.93
C GLN A 230 4.00 -6.21 -16.54
N ILE A 231 5.22 -6.31 -16.02
CA ILE A 231 6.38 -5.60 -16.60
C ILE A 231 6.63 -6.04 -18.05
N ILE A 232 6.58 -7.36 -18.30
CA ILE A 232 6.73 -7.93 -19.65
C ILE A 232 5.60 -7.43 -20.56
N PHE A 233 4.35 -7.53 -20.09
CA PHE A 233 3.19 -7.05 -20.82
C PHE A 233 3.29 -5.55 -21.16
N SER A 234 3.66 -4.70 -20.19
CA SER A 234 3.83 -3.26 -20.42
C SER A 234 4.92 -2.99 -21.44
N THR A 235 6.03 -3.72 -21.38
CA THR A 235 7.14 -3.58 -22.34
C THR A 235 6.70 -3.95 -23.75
N TRP A 236 6.01 -5.10 -23.90
CA TRP A 236 5.44 -5.55 -25.17
C TRP A 236 4.37 -4.60 -25.72
N TRP A 237 3.55 -4.00 -24.84
CA TRP A 237 2.50 -3.08 -25.20
C TRP A 237 3.05 -1.79 -25.82
N PHE A 238 4.06 -1.19 -25.19
CA PHE A 238 4.67 0.05 -25.67
C PHE A 238 5.46 -0.08 -26.99
N GLN A 239 5.75 -1.31 -27.43
CA GLN A 239 6.26 -1.55 -28.79
C GLN A 239 5.21 -1.26 -29.86
N ARG A 240 3.91 -1.32 -29.52
CA ARG A 240 2.78 -1.18 -30.46
C ARG A 240 1.96 0.08 -30.24
N PHE A 241 1.86 0.54 -28.99
CA PHE A 241 0.96 1.61 -28.58
C PHE A 241 1.68 2.74 -27.82
N LYS A 242 1.14 3.97 -27.93
CA LYS A 242 1.69 5.20 -27.32
C LYS A 242 1.34 5.37 -25.85
N TYR A 243 0.21 4.81 -25.45
CA TYR A 243 -0.39 4.97 -24.13
C TYR A 243 -0.86 3.61 -23.63
N GLY A 244 -0.90 3.44 -22.31
CA GLY A 244 -1.61 2.29 -21.73
C GLY A 244 -3.11 2.36 -22.04
N PRO A 245 -3.81 1.21 -22.08
CA PRO A 245 -5.24 1.15 -22.41
C PRO A 245 -6.08 2.08 -21.56
N VAL A 246 -5.92 2.03 -20.24
CA VAL A 246 -6.74 2.81 -19.30
C VAL A 246 -6.27 4.25 -19.27
N GLU A 247 -4.97 4.50 -19.37
CA GLU A 247 -4.42 5.86 -19.49
C GLU A 247 -4.93 6.57 -20.74
N TRP A 248 -5.11 5.85 -21.84
CA TRP A 248 -5.68 6.39 -23.07
C TRP A 248 -7.15 6.80 -22.87
N VAL A 249 -7.97 5.92 -22.27
CA VAL A 249 -9.36 6.24 -21.93
C VAL A 249 -9.43 7.45 -21.00
N TRP A 250 -8.58 7.48 -19.97
CA TRP A 250 -8.53 8.60 -19.03
C TRP A 250 -8.17 9.92 -19.73
N ARG A 251 -7.21 9.91 -20.64
CA ARG A 251 -6.84 11.12 -21.42
C ARG A 251 -7.95 11.52 -22.39
N LEU A 252 -8.63 10.57 -23.01
CA LEU A 252 -9.79 10.83 -23.87
C LEU A 252 -10.88 11.57 -23.09
N LEU A 253 -11.21 11.10 -21.88
CA LEU A 253 -12.19 11.74 -21.00
C LEU A 253 -11.73 13.12 -20.51
N THR A 254 -10.45 13.26 -20.14
CA THR A 254 -9.91 14.52 -19.60
C THR A 254 -9.84 15.62 -20.66
N TYR A 255 -9.38 15.29 -21.86
CA TYR A 255 -9.19 16.28 -22.92
C TYR A 255 -10.39 16.41 -23.87
N GLY A 256 -11.34 15.47 -23.83
CA GLY A 256 -12.52 15.46 -24.70
C GLY A 256 -12.19 15.30 -26.19
N ARG A 257 -11.02 14.78 -26.54
CA ARG A 257 -10.54 14.66 -27.92
C ARG A 257 -10.02 13.26 -28.22
N TRP A 258 -10.32 12.75 -29.40
CA TRP A 258 -9.83 11.44 -29.84
C TRP A 258 -8.30 11.45 -30.02
N LEU A 259 -7.59 10.64 -29.24
CA LEU A 259 -6.14 10.50 -29.32
C LEU A 259 -5.81 9.22 -30.10
N SER A 260 -4.87 9.28 -31.04
CA SER A 260 -4.38 8.05 -31.71
C SER A 260 -3.55 7.21 -30.73
N ILE A 261 -3.96 5.96 -30.53
CA ILE A 261 -3.31 5.02 -29.59
C ILE A 261 -2.11 4.30 -30.22
N ARG A 262 -2.05 4.16 -31.55
CA ARG A 262 -1.04 3.37 -32.26
C ARG A 262 0.19 4.21 -32.60
N ASN A 263 1.39 3.63 -32.46
CA ASN A 263 2.60 4.20 -33.05
C ASN A 263 2.51 4.09 -34.57
N ARG A 264 2.58 5.22 -35.29
CA ARG A 264 2.81 5.22 -36.74
C ARG A 264 4.24 4.78 -36.99
#